data_AF-A0A1A6AJR8-F1
#
_entry.id   AF-A0A1A6AJR8-F1
#
_cell.length_a   1.000
_cell.length_b   1.000
_cell.length_c   1.000
_cell.angle_alpha   90.00
_cell.angle_beta   90.00
_cell.angle_gamma   90.00
#
_symmetry.space_group_name_H-M   'P 1'
#
loop_
_entity.id
_entity.type
_entity.pdbx_description
1 polymer ?
#
loop_
_entity_poly.entity_id
_entity_poly.type
_entity_poly.pdbx_seq_one_letter_code
_entity_poly.pdbx_strand_id
1 'polypeptide(L)'
;METDIDFNSLITSVETCCLGKENCGGKCDTSNCIIGYCKKDLLACLKSNEQFLENEIENIPLFDTKVFDESSVIDTVGFILNQCKNCNAYHDEDCIINILRSACEVILFGNPKDYNGSVLLYLNDIKLDNSKIADKIQESYLSHKN
;
A
#
# COMPACT_ATOMS: atom_id res chain seq x y z
N MET A 1 16.42 11.07 13.50
CA MET A 1 15.09 11.59 13.16
C MET A 1 14.13 10.45 13.42
N GLU A 2 13.27 10.58 14.42
CA GLU A 2 12.29 9.55 14.76
C GLU A 2 11.26 9.51 13.63
N THR A 3 10.99 8.32 13.09
CA THR A 3 10.00 8.17 12.02
C THR A 3 8.61 8.18 12.63
N ASP A 4 7.72 9.00 12.10
CA ASP A 4 6.30 9.06 12.47
C ASP A 4 5.43 7.97 11.82
N ILE A 5 6.04 7.13 10.97
CA ILE A 5 5.39 5.99 10.32
C ILE A 5 5.39 4.78 11.26
N ASP A 6 4.21 4.19 11.48
CA ASP A 6 4.08 2.93 12.21
C ASP A 6 4.37 1.72 11.32
N PHE A 7 5.65 1.43 11.13
CA PHE A 7 6.11 0.30 10.31
C PHE A 7 5.58 -1.06 10.79
N ASN A 8 5.47 -1.29 12.10
CA ASN A 8 5.02 -2.58 12.63
C ASN A 8 3.54 -2.82 12.32
N SER A 9 2.70 -1.80 12.48
CA SER A 9 1.29 -1.89 12.11
C SER A 9 1.12 -2.00 10.60
N LEU A 10 1.95 -1.34 9.79
CA LEU A 10 1.91 -1.47 8.33
C LEU A 10 2.28 -2.89 7.88
N ILE A 11 3.32 -3.49 8.46
CA ILE A 11 3.71 -4.89 8.17
C ILE A 11 2.54 -5.81 8.49
N THR A 12 1.93 -5.64 9.66
CA THR A 12 0.79 -6.46 10.09
C THR A 12 -0.40 -6.30 9.15
N SER A 13 -0.74 -5.05 8.76
CA SER A 13 -1.86 -4.76 7.86
C SER A 13 -1.64 -5.37 6.47
N VAL A 14 -0.44 -5.24 5.91
CA VAL A 14 -0.10 -5.87 4.62
C VAL A 14 -0.19 -7.40 4.71
N GLU A 15 0.22 -8.01 5.83
CA GLU A 15 0.11 -9.46 6.02
C GLU A 15 -1.33 -9.97 5.99
N THR A 16 -2.31 -9.22 6.52
CA THR A 16 -3.72 -9.67 6.54
C THR A 16 -4.34 -9.77 5.15
N CYS A 17 -3.78 -9.08 4.15
CA CYS A 17 -4.19 -9.18 2.76
C CYS A 17 -3.93 -10.58 2.15
N CYS A 18 -3.04 -11.37 2.73
CA CYS A 18 -2.68 -12.69 2.24
C CYS A 18 -3.71 -13.75 2.67
N LEU A 19 -4.28 -14.49 1.71
CA LEU A 19 -5.19 -15.61 1.98
C LEU A 19 -4.45 -16.91 2.38
N GLY A 20 -3.15 -16.84 2.67
CA GLY A 20 -2.32 -17.96 3.07
C GLY A 20 -1.82 -18.83 1.91
N LYS A 21 -0.85 -19.70 2.21
CA LYS A 21 -0.11 -20.51 1.21
C LYS A 21 -0.98 -21.47 0.40
N GLU A 22 -2.14 -21.88 0.90
CA GLU A 22 -3.04 -22.79 0.19
C GLU A 22 -3.58 -22.12 -1.09
N ASN A 23 -3.84 -20.81 -1.05
CA ASN A 23 -4.21 -20.01 -2.21
C ASN A 23 -3.03 -19.77 -3.18
N CYS A 24 -1.82 -20.18 -2.80
CA CYS A 24 -0.62 -20.19 -3.65
C CYS A 24 -0.24 -21.62 -4.11
N GLY A 25 -1.13 -22.61 -3.98
CA GLY A 25 -0.83 -24.00 -4.34
C GLY A 25 -0.02 -24.77 -3.29
N GLY A 26 -0.13 -24.36 -2.01
CA GLY A 26 0.48 -25.04 -0.86
C GLY A 26 1.92 -24.58 -0.53
N LYS A 27 2.52 -23.73 -1.36
CA LYS A 27 3.86 -23.16 -1.13
C LYS A 27 3.83 -21.65 -1.36
N CYS A 28 4.32 -20.89 -0.38
CA CYS A 28 4.48 -19.44 -0.53
C CYS A 28 5.82 -19.15 -1.20
N ASP A 29 5.78 -18.59 -2.40
CA ASP A 29 6.95 -18.00 -3.07
C ASP A 29 6.79 -16.48 -3.03
N THR A 30 7.49 -15.85 -2.10
CA THR A 30 7.39 -14.41 -1.83
C THR A 30 8.10 -13.56 -2.88
N SER A 31 8.88 -14.16 -3.79
CA SER A 31 9.73 -13.43 -4.75
C SER A 31 8.96 -12.57 -5.74
N ASN A 32 7.80 -13.05 -6.20
CA ASN A 32 6.90 -12.34 -7.12
C ASN A 32 5.52 -12.14 -6.48
N CYS A 33 5.49 -11.85 -5.17
CA CYS A 33 4.27 -11.64 -4.40
C CYS A 33 4.19 -10.18 -3.99
N ILE A 34 3.08 -9.48 -4.29
CA ILE A 34 2.89 -8.08 -3.87
C ILE A 34 3.02 -7.93 -2.35
N ILE A 35 2.44 -8.85 -1.57
CA ILE A 35 2.58 -8.86 -0.10
C ILE A 35 4.03 -9.09 0.32
N GLY A 36 4.75 -9.95 -0.40
CA GLY A 36 6.18 -10.19 -0.16
C GLY A 36 7.04 -8.95 -0.44
N TYR A 37 6.74 -8.26 -1.54
CA TYR A 37 7.35 -7.00 -1.95
C TYR A 37 7.14 -5.91 -0.90
N CYS A 38 5.89 -5.63 -0.52
CA CYS A 38 5.57 -4.63 0.50
C CYS A 38 6.27 -4.90 1.83
N LYS A 39 6.30 -6.16 2.28
CA LYS A 39 6.99 -6.55 3.52
C LYS A 39 8.50 -6.36 3.43
N LYS A 40 9.11 -6.70 2.28
CA LYS A 40 10.55 -6.52 2.05
C LYS A 40 10.92 -5.04 2.23
N ASP A 41 10.15 -4.14 1.63
CA ASP A 41 10.39 -2.69 1.65
C ASP A 41 10.15 -2.09 3.05
N LEU A 42 9.06 -2.47 3.71
CA LEU A 42 8.81 -2.08 5.11
C LEU A 42 9.92 -2.52 6.05
N LEU A 43 10.42 -3.76 5.89
CA LEU A 43 11.54 -4.27 6.70
C LEU A 43 12.86 -3.60 6.35
N ALA A 44 13.07 -3.17 5.11
CA ALA A 44 14.25 -2.40 4.72
C ALA A 44 14.25 -1.05 5.43
N CYS A 45 13.16 -0.28 5.30
CA CYS A 45 12.95 1.00 5.98
C CYS A 45 13.10 0.89 7.51
N LEU A 46 12.51 -0.13 8.13
CA LEU A 46 12.61 -0.36 9.57
C LEU A 46 14.07 -0.62 10.02
N LYS A 47 14.86 -1.32 9.20
CA LYS A 47 16.26 -1.64 9.51
C LYS A 47 17.21 -0.47 9.27
N SER A 48 17.00 0.30 8.20
CA SER A 48 17.83 1.47 7.87
C SER A 48 17.40 2.72 8.63
N ASN A 49 16.19 2.73 9.20
CA ASN A 49 15.54 3.92 9.76
C ASN A 49 15.37 5.04 8.71
N GLU A 50 15.04 4.64 7.49
CA GLU A 50 14.75 5.52 6.35
C GLU A 50 13.30 5.36 5.90
N GLN A 51 12.76 6.35 5.19
CA GLN A 51 11.38 6.36 4.68
C GLN A 51 11.31 6.38 3.15
N PHE A 52 12.46 6.37 2.48
CA PHE A 52 12.58 6.51 1.03
C PHE A 52 13.42 5.35 0.50
N LEU A 53 12.96 4.74 -0.58
CA LEU A 53 13.64 3.63 -1.25
C LEU A 53 13.73 3.96 -2.74
N GLU A 54 14.94 4.32 -3.19
CA GLU A 54 15.16 4.78 -4.56
C GLU A 54 14.76 3.73 -5.61
N ASN A 55 13.92 4.14 -6.56
CA ASN A 55 13.47 3.35 -7.71
C ASN A 55 12.71 2.05 -7.37
N GLU A 56 12.30 1.84 -6.10
CA GLU A 56 11.56 0.62 -5.76
C GLU A 56 10.17 0.60 -6.41
N ILE A 57 9.60 1.75 -6.75
CA ILE A 57 8.32 1.86 -7.48
C ILE A 57 8.34 1.10 -8.82
N GLU A 58 9.50 1.03 -9.49
CA GLU A 58 9.67 0.30 -10.76
C GLU A 58 9.65 -1.22 -10.56
N ASN A 59 9.89 -1.68 -9.34
CA ASN A 59 9.97 -3.10 -8.97
C ASN A 59 8.62 -3.68 -8.50
N ILE A 60 7.53 -2.90 -8.54
CA ILE A 60 6.19 -3.39 -8.16
C ILE A 60 5.80 -4.59 -9.04
N PRO A 61 5.39 -5.75 -8.46
CA PRO A 61 4.98 -6.92 -9.22
C PRO A 61 3.65 -6.75 -10.00
N LEU A 62 3.66 -6.04 -11.14
CA LEU A 62 2.46 -5.73 -11.93
C LEU A 62 1.71 -6.96 -12.47
N PHE A 63 2.39 -8.10 -12.59
CA PHE A 63 1.85 -9.35 -13.14
C PHE A 63 1.59 -10.42 -12.08
N ASP A 64 1.44 -10.02 -10.81
CA ASP A 64 1.07 -10.96 -9.76
C ASP A 64 -0.39 -11.41 -9.90
N THR A 65 -0.60 -12.63 -10.39
CA THR A 65 -1.93 -13.19 -10.63
C THR A 65 -2.55 -13.89 -9.41
N LYS A 66 -1.96 -13.74 -8.21
CA LYS A 66 -2.50 -14.35 -6.99
C LYS A 66 -3.80 -13.68 -6.58
N VAL A 67 -4.61 -14.43 -5.83
CA VAL A 67 -5.83 -13.91 -5.20
C VAL A 67 -5.49 -13.42 -3.79
N PHE A 68 -5.93 -12.21 -3.48
CA PHE A 68 -5.75 -11.55 -2.18
C PHE A 68 -7.12 -11.26 -1.55
N ASP A 69 -7.14 -11.00 -0.25
CA ASP A 69 -8.35 -10.56 0.42
C ASP A 69 -8.63 -9.08 0.10
N GLU A 70 -9.53 -8.83 -0.85
CA GLU A 70 -9.85 -7.47 -1.32
C GLU A 70 -10.25 -6.53 -0.19
N SER A 71 -11.01 -7.03 0.81
CA SER A 71 -11.46 -6.19 1.94
C SER A 71 -10.28 -5.75 2.81
N SER A 72 -9.38 -6.67 3.16
CA SER A 72 -8.14 -6.33 3.87
C SER A 72 -7.27 -5.37 3.06
N VAL A 73 -7.17 -5.54 1.74
CA VAL A 73 -6.36 -4.64 0.89
C VAL A 73 -6.94 -3.22 0.92
N ILE A 74 -8.25 -3.08 0.82
CA ILE A 74 -8.94 -1.79 0.95
C ILE A 74 -8.65 -1.14 2.31
N ASP A 75 -8.76 -1.92 3.38
CA ASP A 75 -8.48 -1.44 4.73
C ASP A 75 -7.01 -1.02 4.89
N THR A 76 -6.08 -1.80 4.32
CA THR A 76 -4.65 -1.48 4.30
C THR A 76 -4.37 -0.19 3.53
N VAL A 77 -5.01 0.06 2.38
CA VAL A 77 -4.84 1.32 1.64
C VAL A 77 -5.33 2.50 2.49
N GLY A 78 -6.48 2.37 3.16
CA GLY A 78 -6.98 3.40 4.09
C GLY A 78 -5.98 3.71 5.21
N PHE A 79 -5.37 2.67 5.79
CA PHE A 79 -4.32 2.83 6.80
C PHE A 79 -3.03 3.45 6.25
N ILE A 80 -2.57 3.04 5.06
CA ILE A 80 -1.40 3.65 4.39
C ILE A 80 -1.63 5.16 4.16
N LEU A 81 -2.80 5.55 3.67
CA LEU A 81 -3.14 6.96 3.47
C LEU A 81 -3.18 7.75 4.78
N ASN A 82 -3.55 7.10 5.89
CA ASN A 82 -3.52 7.70 7.23
C ASN A 82 -2.09 8.01 7.69
N GLN A 83 -1.11 7.20 7.28
CA GLN A 83 0.32 7.46 7.51
C GLN A 83 0.92 8.49 6.55
N CYS A 84 0.16 8.96 5.55
CA CYS A 84 0.65 9.94 4.58
C CYS A 84 0.69 11.36 5.15
N LYS A 85 1.84 12.02 4.98
CA LYS A 85 2.07 13.43 5.39
C LYS A 85 1.37 14.46 4.52
N ASN A 86 0.70 14.05 3.43
CA ASN A 86 0.12 14.95 2.43
C ASN A 86 1.15 15.96 1.89
N CYS A 87 2.23 15.47 1.28
CA CYS A 87 3.34 16.30 0.79
C CYS A 87 2.94 17.28 -0.34
N ASN A 88 1.75 17.12 -0.94
CA ASN A 88 1.24 17.95 -2.05
C ASN A 88 2.29 18.11 -3.17
N ALA A 89 2.63 19.34 -3.54
CA ALA A 89 3.61 19.64 -4.60
C ALA A 89 5.05 19.15 -4.31
N TYR A 90 5.34 18.76 -3.07
CA TYR A 90 6.63 18.17 -2.66
C TYR A 90 6.55 16.64 -2.56
N HIS A 91 5.57 16.03 -3.23
CA HIS A 91 5.46 14.59 -3.28
C HIS A 91 6.69 13.96 -3.93
N ASP A 92 7.13 12.85 -3.34
CA ASP A 92 8.25 12.05 -3.80
C ASP A 92 7.75 10.63 -4.00
N GLU A 93 7.94 10.09 -5.21
CA GLU A 93 7.45 8.78 -5.59
C GLU A 93 8.16 7.65 -4.83
N ASP A 94 9.40 7.89 -4.38
CA ASP A 94 10.22 6.92 -3.67
C ASP A 94 9.88 6.81 -2.18
N CYS A 95 8.91 7.60 -1.68
CA CYS A 95 8.49 7.45 -0.29
C CYS A 95 7.75 6.12 -0.07
N ILE A 96 8.04 5.45 1.04
CA ILE A 96 7.50 4.12 1.36
C ILE A 96 5.95 4.08 1.36
N ILE A 97 5.31 5.17 1.77
CA ILE A 97 3.84 5.28 1.75
C ILE A 97 3.31 5.22 0.31
N ASN A 98 3.98 5.87 -0.65
CA ASN A 98 3.58 5.83 -2.05
C ASN A 98 3.80 4.46 -2.68
N ILE A 99 4.95 3.85 -2.39
CA ILE A 99 5.30 2.52 -2.87
C ILE A 99 4.26 1.49 -2.42
N LEU A 100 3.93 1.46 -1.13
CA LEU A 100 2.94 0.52 -0.58
C LEU A 100 1.55 0.75 -1.15
N ARG A 101 1.11 2.01 -1.23
CA ARG A 101 -0.18 2.38 -1.85
C ARG A 101 -0.24 1.85 -3.29
N SER A 102 0.78 2.15 -4.09
CA SER A 102 0.89 1.75 -5.50
C SER A 102 0.86 0.23 -5.67
N ALA A 103 1.53 -0.50 -4.78
CA ALA A 103 1.53 -1.96 -4.80
C ALA A 103 0.15 -2.55 -4.46
N CYS A 104 -0.55 -2.01 -3.45
CA CYS A 104 -1.92 -2.42 -3.13
C CYS A 104 -2.92 -2.06 -4.25
N GLU A 105 -2.67 -0.98 -4.98
CA GLU A 105 -3.50 -0.58 -6.12
C GLU A 105 -3.41 -1.54 -7.30
N VAL A 106 -2.27 -2.21 -7.49
CA VAL A 106 -2.18 -3.31 -8.47
C VAL A 106 -3.17 -4.42 -8.12
N ILE A 107 -3.36 -4.72 -6.84
CA ILE A 107 -4.34 -5.71 -6.39
C ILE A 107 -5.78 -5.23 -6.68
N LEU A 108 -6.10 -3.97 -6.38
CA LEU A 108 -7.46 -3.44 -6.49
C LEU A 108 -7.88 -3.05 -7.92
N PHE A 109 -6.93 -2.57 -8.72
CA PHE A 109 -7.19 -1.89 -9.99
C PHE A 109 -6.35 -2.44 -11.16
N GLY A 110 -5.43 -3.36 -10.88
CA GLY A 110 -4.50 -3.93 -11.87
C GLY A 110 -3.30 -3.05 -12.22
N ASN A 111 -3.30 -1.77 -11.81
CA ASN A 111 -2.20 -0.83 -12.04
C ASN A 111 -2.13 0.22 -10.91
N PRO A 112 -0.95 0.78 -10.62
CA PRO A 112 -0.82 1.95 -9.77
C PRO A 112 -1.65 3.14 -10.26
N LYS A 113 -2.06 3.99 -9.34
CA LYS A 113 -2.79 5.24 -9.61
C LYS A 113 -1.90 6.44 -9.32
N ASP A 114 -2.04 7.48 -10.14
CA ASP A 114 -1.33 8.74 -9.94
C ASP A 114 -1.65 9.33 -8.56
N TYR A 115 -0.63 9.93 -7.94
CA TYR A 115 -0.77 10.54 -6.63
C TYR A 115 0.06 11.80 -6.50
N ASN A 116 -0.62 12.93 -6.37
CA ASN A 116 0.01 14.24 -6.28
C ASN A 116 0.20 14.69 -4.82
N GLY A 117 0.40 13.74 -3.91
CA GLY A 117 0.65 14.05 -2.50
C GLY A 117 -0.56 14.54 -1.69
N SER A 118 -1.79 14.32 -2.15
CA SER A 118 -3.01 14.73 -1.44
C SER A 118 -4.00 13.58 -1.34
N VAL A 119 -4.26 13.11 -0.12
CA VAL A 119 -5.21 12.02 0.15
C VAL A 119 -6.63 12.38 -0.32
N LEU A 120 -7.04 13.65 -0.16
CA LEU A 120 -8.37 14.09 -0.58
C LEU A 120 -8.54 14.05 -2.09
N LEU A 121 -7.55 14.55 -2.84
CA LEU A 121 -7.60 14.52 -4.30
C LEU A 121 -7.57 13.08 -4.82
N TYR A 122 -6.68 12.26 -4.26
CA TYR A 122 -6.61 10.84 -4.54
C TYR A 122 -7.95 10.13 -4.37
N LEU A 123 -8.60 10.29 -3.21
CA LEU A 123 -9.91 9.66 -2.96
C LEU A 123 -10.97 10.14 -3.94
N ASN A 124 -10.94 11.41 -4.34
CA ASN A 124 -11.83 11.94 -5.36
C ASN A 124 -11.57 11.30 -6.73
N ASP A 125 -10.31 11.12 -7.12
CA ASP A 125 -9.93 10.49 -8.39
C ASP A 125 -10.36 9.00 -8.41
N ILE A 126 -10.11 8.25 -7.33
CA ILE A 126 -10.62 6.87 -7.20
C ILE A 126 -12.15 6.86 -7.23
N LYS A 127 -12.83 7.86 -6.66
CA LYS A 127 -14.30 7.93 -6.65
C LYS A 127 -14.89 8.12 -8.04
N LEU A 128 -14.21 8.86 -8.91
CA LEU A 128 -14.59 9.03 -10.32
C LEU A 128 -14.51 7.70 -11.09
N ASP A 129 -13.53 6.85 -10.78
CA ASP A 129 -13.34 5.54 -11.40
C ASP A 129 -14.24 4.45 -10.78
N ASN A 130 -14.25 4.36 -9.45
CA ASN A 130 -14.94 3.35 -8.66
C ASN A 130 -15.36 3.89 -7.28
N SER A 131 -16.52 4.54 -7.22
CA SER A 131 -17.06 5.12 -5.98
C SER A 131 -17.16 4.11 -4.84
N LYS A 132 -17.48 2.84 -5.11
CA LYS A 132 -17.65 1.83 -4.05
C LYS A 132 -16.34 1.54 -3.33
N ILE A 133 -15.24 1.41 -4.08
CA ILE A 133 -13.92 1.20 -3.47
C ILE A 133 -13.47 2.50 -2.78
N ALA A 134 -13.65 3.66 -3.42
CA ALA A 134 -13.28 4.95 -2.83
C ALA A 134 -13.95 5.20 -1.48
N ASP A 135 -15.27 4.94 -1.37
CA ASP A 135 -16.03 5.14 -0.15
C ASP A 135 -15.50 4.23 0.99
N LYS A 136 -15.18 2.96 0.69
CA LYS A 136 -14.60 2.05 1.68
C LYS A 136 -13.18 2.44 2.11
N ILE A 137 -12.32 2.85 1.17
CA ILE A 137 -10.97 3.35 1.50
C ILE A 137 -11.11 4.59 2.40
N GLN A 138 -12.04 5.49 2.09
CA GLN A 138 -12.31 6.68 2.89
C GLN A 138 -12.80 6.32 4.31
N GLU A 139 -13.73 5.38 4.43
CA GLU A 139 -14.22 4.89 5.73
C GLU A 139 -13.06 4.32 6.57
N SER A 140 -12.22 3.46 5.98
CA SER A 140 -11.03 2.92 6.63
C SER A 140 -10.05 4.04 7.05
N TYR A 141 -9.69 4.94 6.14
CA TYR A 141 -8.81 6.09 6.42
C TYR A 141 -9.28 6.92 7.62
N LEU A 142 -10.58 7.20 7.72
CA LEU A 142 -11.17 7.94 8.83
C LEU A 142 -11.18 7.14 10.13
N SER A 143 -11.33 5.82 10.07
CA SER A 143 -11.31 4.94 11.26
C SER A 143 -9.94 4.88 11.94
N HIS A 144 -8.87 5.12 11.19
CA HIS A 144 -7.49 5.18 11.70
C HIS A 144 -7.09 6.57 12.22
N LYS A 145 -7.97 7.57 12.10
CA LYS A 145 -7.70 8.95 12.49
C LYS A 145 -8.09 9.16 13.97
N ASN A 146 -7.15 8.92 14.87
CA ASN A 146 -7.23 9.33 16.29
C ASN A 146 -6.34 10.55 16.53
#